data_AF-A0A2V6P3U2-F1
#
_entry.id   AF-A0A2V6P3U2-F1
#
_cell.length_a   1.000
_cell.length_b   1.000
_cell.length_c   1.000
_cell.angle_alpha   90.00
_cell.angle_beta   90.00
_cell.angle_gamma   90.00
#
_symmetry.space_group_name_H-M   'P 1'
#
loop_
_entity.id
_entity.type
_entity.pdbx_description
1 polymer ?
#
loop_
_entity_poly.entity_id
_entity_poly.type
_entity_poly.pdbx_seq_one_letter_code
_entity_poly.pdbx_strand_id
1 'polypeptide(L)'
;QDQPIYNVHTYDDVVMNSLGTRRVSMQLFTVFGCAALFLSAVGIYGVMAYSVTQRTQEIGIRMALGAQKSDILRLVVRQGMTLALIGVIAGLAGAFALTRVIANLLFRVGASDPLTFIAISLLLIFVSLIACYLPARRAARLNPTVALAEN
;
A
#
# COMPACT_ATOMS: atom_id res chain seq x y z
N GLN A 1 40.85 -24.66 -48.46
CA GLN A 1 41.16 -24.80 -47.02
C GLN A 1 39.97 -24.22 -46.29
N ASP A 2 38.94 -25.06 -46.12
CA ASP A 2 37.66 -24.66 -45.55
C ASP A 2 37.78 -24.59 -44.04
N GLN A 3 37.66 -23.38 -43.50
CA GLN A 3 37.70 -23.14 -42.07
C GLN A 3 36.25 -23.14 -41.57
N PRO A 4 35.82 -24.16 -40.82
CA PRO A 4 34.44 -24.22 -40.37
C PRO A 4 34.26 -23.21 -39.23
N ILE A 5 33.33 -22.28 -39.43
CA ILE A 5 32.88 -21.32 -38.42
C ILE A 5 32.05 -22.09 -37.39
N TYR A 6 32.73 -22.65 -36.39
CA TYR A 6 32.13 -23.17 -35.17
C TYR A 6 32.22 -22.10 -34.08
N ASN A 7 31.29 -21.16 -34.10
CA ASN A 7 30.82 -20.44 -32.89
C ASN A 7 29.58 -19.62 -33.22
N VAL A 8 28.52 -20.32 -33.65
CA VAL A 8 27.17 -19.75 -33.63
C VAL A 8 26.61 -20.03 -32.23
N HIS A 9 27.13 -19.31 -31.22
CA HIS A 9 26.30 -19.10 -30.04
C HIS A 9 25.20 -18.15 -30.48
N THR A 10 24.02 -18.73 -30.66
CA THR A 10 22.79 -18.05 -31.03
C THR A 10 22.65 -16.81 -30.15
N TYR A 11 22.50 -15.63 -30.77
CA TYR A 11 22.11 -14.42 -30.04
C TYR A 11 20.83 -14.64 -29.22
N ASP A 12 20.03 -15.66 -29.58
CA ASP A 12 18.84 -16.09 -28.87
C ASP A 12 19.11 -16.77 -27.51
N ASP A 13 20.25 -17.42 -27.27
CA ASP A 13 20.50 -18.12 -25.99
C ASP A 13 20.87 -17.15 -24.86
N VAL A 14 21.61 -16.07 -25.15
CA VAL A 14 21.91 -15.02 -24.16
C VAL A 14 20.67 -14.18 -23.88
N VAL A 15 19.79 -14.00 -24.88
CA VAL A 15 18.50 -13.32 -24.72
C VAL A 15 17.51 -14.20 -23.96
N MET A 16 17.41 -15.50 -24.25
CA MET A 16 16.53 -16.42 -23.51
C MET A 16 16.97 -16.60 -22.05
N ASN A 17 18.28 -16.66 -21.77
CA ASN A 17 18.78 -16.80 -20.39
C ASN A 17 18.69 -15.48 -19.60
N SER A 18 18.82 -14.32 -20.27
CA SER A 18 18.62 -12.99 -19.65
C SER A 18 17.13 -12.67 -19.42
N LEU A 19 16.24 -13.14 -20.29
CA LEU A 19 14.79 -13.02 -20.10
C LEU A 19 14.28 -13.91 -18.96
N GLY A 20 14.86 -15.12 -18.77
CA GLY A 20 14.55 -16.01 -17.65
C GLY A 20 14.78 -15.34 -16.29
N THR A 21 15.99 -14.81 -16.07
CA THR A 21 16.36 -14.17 -14.79
C THR A 21 15.56 -12.89 -14.53
N ARG A 22 15.33 -12.06 -15.56
CA ARG A 22 14.53 -10.83 -15.43
C ARG A 22 13.06 -11.12 -15.12
N ARG A 23 12.47 -12.14 -15.77
CA ARG A 23 11.06 -12.53 -15.58
C ARG A 23 10.82 -13.12 -14.19
N VAL A 24 11.73 -13.97 -13.71
CA VAL A 24 11.67 -14.52 -12.33
C VAL A 24 11.77 -13.40 -11.30
N SER A 25 12.70 -12.45 -11.48
CA SER A 25 12.83 -11.30 -10.58
C SER A 25 11.56 -10.44 -10.54
N MET A 26 10.95 -10.19 -11.71
CA MET A 26 9.71 -9.42 -11.81
C MET A 26 8.53 -10.14 -11.15
N GLN A 27 8.42 -11.46 -11.31
CA GLN A 27 7.42 -12.28 -10.61
C GLN A 27 7.60 -12.22 -9.09
N LEU A 28 8.84 -12.32 -8.60
CA LEU A 28 9.15 -12.26 -7.18
C LEU A 28 8.77 -10.89 -6.58
N PHE A 29 9.13 -9.79 -7.25
CA PHE A 29 8.72 -8.45 -6.84
C PHE A 29 7.21 -8.26 -6.88
N THR A 30 6.52 -8.87 -7.86
CA THR A 30 5.05 -8.82 -7.93
C THR A 30 4.43 -9.50 -6.71
N VAL A 31 4.90 -10.71 -6.35
CA VAL A 31 4.42 -11.44 -5.17
C VAL A 31 4.72 -10.67 -3.89
N PHE A 32 5.92 -10.13 -3.72
CA PHE A 32 6.25 -9.30 -2.56
C PHE A 32 5.41 -8.02 -2.49
N GLY A 33 5.18 -7.36 -3.62
CA GLY A 33 4.31 -6.20 -3.69
C GLY A 33 2.87 -6.53 -3.26
N CYS A 34 2.31 -7.63 -3.76
CA CYS A 34 1.00 -8.11 -3.34
C CYS A 34 0.95 -8.45 -1.84
N ALA A 35 1.96 -9.14 -1.31
CA ALA A 35 2.04 -9.48 0.11
C ALA A 35 2.17 -8.23 0.99
N ALA A 36 2.98 -7.25 0.59
CA ALA A 36 3.13 -5.98 1.29
C ALA A 36 1.82 -5.16 1.28
N LEU A 37 1.11 -5.12 0.15
CA LEU A 37 -0.21 -4.49 0.06
C LEU A 37 -1.22 -5.17 0.99
N PHE A 38 -1.24 -6.50 0.99
CA PHE A 38 -2.13 -7.26 1.87
C PHE A 38 -1.83 -6.99 3.35
N LEU A 39 -0.56 -7.06 3.73
CA LEU A 39 -0.13 -6.79 5.11
C LEU A 39 -0.43 -5.35 5.54
N SER A 40 -0.23 -4.38 4.64
CA SER A 40 -0.58 -2.98 4.87
C SER A 40 -2.09 -2.82 5.12
N ALA A 41 -2.93 -3.44 4.29
CA ALA A 41 -4.38 -3.40 4.45
C ALA A 41 -4.82 -4.00 5.80
N VAL A 42 -4.26 -5.14 6.19
CA VAL A 42 -4.54 -5.78 7.49
C VAL A 42 -4.07 -4.90 8.66
N GLY A 43 -2.88 -4.32 8.57
CA GLY A 43 -2.33 -3.44 9.61
C GLY A 43 -3.18 -2.17 9.80
N ILE A 44 -3.54 -1.49 8.70
CA ILE A 44 -4.43 -0.32 8.73
C ILE A 44 -5.78 -0.71 9.34
N TYR A 45 -6.37 -1.83 8.90
CA TYR A 45 -7.63 -2.31 9.46
C TYR A 45 -7.52 -2.56 10.98
N GLY A 46 -6.47 -3.23 11.44
CA GLY A 46 -6.25 -3.52 12.86
C GLY A 46 -6.10 -2.26 13.71
N VAL A 47 -5.24 -1.32 13.28
CA VAL A 47 -5.04 -0.04 13.98
C VAL A 47 -6.33 0.77 14.02
N MET A 48 -7.06 0.83 12.90
CA MET A 48 -8.32 1.58 12.83
C MET A 48 -9.43 0.92 13.65
N ALA A 49 -9.57 -0.40 13.61
CA ALA A 49 -10.54 -1.13 14.42
C ALA A 49 -10.26 -0.92 15.92
N TYR A 50 -9.00 -1.00 16.34
CA TYR A 50 -8.61 -0.73 17.72
C TYR A 50 -8.89 0.72 18.13
N SER A 51 -8.54 1.69 17.28
CA SER A 51 -8.80 3.12 17.55
C SER A 51 -10.29 3.44 17.64
N VAL A 52 -11.14 2.76 16.88
CA VAL A 52 -12.60 2.90 16.98
C VAL A 52 -13.08 2.35 18.31
N THR A 53 -12.63 1.16 18.72
CA THR A 53 -13.04 0.54 19.99
C THR A 53 -12.71 1.43 21.19
N GLN A 54 -11.51 2.03 21.23
CA GLN A 54 -11.13 2.98 22.29
C GLN A 54 -11.99 4.25 22.33
N ARG A 55 -12.53 4.70 21.20
CA ARG A 55 -13.34 5.93 21.09
C ARG A 55 -14.84 5.67 21.08
N THR A 56 -15.27 4.43 21.28
CA THR A 56 -16.70 4.05 21.21
C THR A 56 -17.55 4.82 22.23
N GLN A 57 -17.02 5.10 23.43
CA GLN A 57 -17.74 5.90 24.43
C GLN A 57 -17.99 7.34 23.97
N GLU A 58 -16.97 8.04 23.45
CA GLU A 58 -17.14 9.40 22.92
C GLU A 58 -18.08 9.44 21.70
N ILE A 59 -17.96 8.44 20.82
CA ILE A 59 -18.81 8.28 19.64
C ILE A 59 -20.27 8.02 20.06
N GLY A 60 -20.48 7.22 21.10
CA GLY A 60 -21.79 6.94 21.69
C GLY A 60 -22.44 8.17 22.29
N ILE A 61 -21.68 8.97 23.05
CA ILE A 61 -22.17 10.25 23.62
C ILE A 61 -22.53 11.23 22.50
N ARG A 62 -21.70 11.36 21.45
CA ARG A 62 -22.02 12.22 20.29
C ARG A 62 -23.26 11.76 19.55
N MET A 63 -23.46 10.45 19.35
CA MET A 63 -24.70 9.94 18.74
C MET A 63 -25.92 10.20 19.62
N ALA A 64 -25.81 10.04 20.94
CA ALA A 64 -26.90 10.34 21.87
C ALA A 64 -27.30 11.83 21.85
N LEU A 65 -26.35 12.72 21.57
CA LEU A 65 -26.56 14.15 21.36
C LEU A 65 -27.06 14.51 19.93
N GLY A 66 -27.31 13.51 19.08
CA GLY A 66 -27.89 13.70 17.74
C GLY A 66 -26.90 13.76 16.58
N ALA A 67 -25.62 13.39 16.78
CA ALA A 67 -24.65 13.35 15.69
C ALA A 67 -25.03 12.32 14.62
N GLN A 68 -24.88 12.71 13.34
CA GLN A 68 -25.25 11.87 12.22
C GLN A 68 -24.17 10.79 11.96
N LYS A 69 -24.58 9.60 11.52
CA LYS A 69 -23.66 8.48 11.19
C LYS A 69 -22.57 8.88 10.17
N SER A 70 -22.84 9.89 9.32
CA SER A 70 -21.90 10.49 8.37
C SER A 70 -20.74 11.20 9.05
N ASP A 71 -20.94 11.83 10.20
CA ASP A 71 -19.89 12.57 10.91
C ASP A 71 -18.85 11.61 11.51
N ILE A 72 -19.31 10.47 12.02
CA ILE A 72 -18.47 9.40 12.55
C ILE A 72 -17.69 8.74 11.41
N LEU A 73 -18.36 8.44 10.29
CA LEU A 73 -17.71 7.90 9.10
C LEU A 73 -16.59 8.84 8.61
N ARG A 74 -16.87 10.14 8.52
CA ARG A 74 -15.90 11.16 8.07
C ARG A 74 -14.73 11.29 9.04
N LEU A 75 -14.98 11.22 10.34
CA LEU A 75 -13.93 11.29 11.37
C LEU A 75 -12.95 10.10 11.23
N VAL A 76 -13.49 8.88 11.16
CA VAL A 76 -12.68 7.66 11.08
C VAL A 76 -11.91 7.60 9.76
N VAL A 77 -12.57 7.89 8.63
CA VAL A 77 -11.91 7.92 7.31
C VAL A 77 -10.82 8.98 7.27
N ARG A 78 -11.07 10.19 7.80
CA ARG A 78 -10.07 11.25 7.85
C ARG A 78 -8.85 10.82 8.67
N GLN A 79 -9.05 10.23 9.84
CA GLN A 79 -7.95 9.78 10.69
C GLN A 79 -7.11 8.71 10.00
N GLY A 80 -7.75 7.69 9.41
CA GLY A 80 -7.05 6.65 8.64
C GLY A 80 -6.32 7.19 7.42
N MET A 81 -6.94 8.09 6.66
CA MET A 81 -6.33 8.75 5.51
C MET A 81 -5.13 9.63 5.89
N THR A 82 -5.18 10.30 7.05
CA THR A 82 -4.06 11.14 7.51
C THR A 82 -2.84 10.25 7.79
N LEU A 83 -3.04 9.11 8.44
CA LEU A 83 -1.97 8.14 8.71
C LEU A 83 -1.41 7.55 7.41
N ALA A 84 -2.28 7.21 6.46
CA ALA A 84 -1.88 6.68 5.16
C ALA A 84 -1.08 7.71 4.34
N LEU A 85 -1.50 8.97 4.33
CA LEU A 85 -0.77 10.05 3.64
C LEU A 85 0.62 10.24 4.22
N ILE A 86 0.76 10.23 5.54
CA ILE A 86 2.07 10.31 6.21
C ILE A 86 2.95 9.12 5.77
N GLY A 87 2.38 7.91 5.77
CA GLY A 87 3.08 6.70 5.32
C GLY A 87 3.52 6.78 3.85
N VAL A 88 2.66 7.27 2.95
CA VAL A 88 2.99 7.47 1.52
C VAL A 88 4.10 8.48 1.36
N ILE A 89 4.02 9.65 2.02
CA ILE A 89 5.06 10.68 1.93
C ILE A 89 6.40 10.16 2.45
N ALA A 90 6.39 9.48 3.61
CA ALA A 90 7.60 8.88 4.18
C ALA A 90 8.18 7.79 3.26
N GLY A 91 7.32 6.93 2.70
CA GLY A 91 7.72 5.89 1.75
C GLY A 91 8.31 6.46 0.46
N LEU A 92 7.72 7.51 -0.10
CA LEU A 92 8.24 8.21 -1.28
C LEU A 92 9.61 8.84 -1.00
N ALA A 93 9.77 9.50 0.16
CA ALA A 93 11.04 10.09 0.55
C ALA A 93 12.14 9.02 0.71
N GLY A 94 11.81 7.90 1.38
CA GLY A 94 12.73 6.77 1.55
C GLY A 94 13.10 6.10 0.22
N ALA A 95 12.11 5.87 -0.64
CA ALA A 95 12.34 5.30 -1.97
C ALA A 95 13.24 6.21 -2.81
N PHE A 96 12.97 7.51 -2.85
CA PHE A 96 13.80 8.49 -3.57
C PHE A 96 15.24 8.54 -3.05
N ALA A 97 15.42 8.53 -1.72
CA ALA A 97 16.74 8.51 -1.10
C ALA A 97 17.53 7.25 -1.48
N LEU A 98 16.88 6.08 -1.41
CA LEU A 98 17.52 4.81 -1.75
C LEU A 98 17.85 4.71 -3.23
N THR A 99 16.93 5.13 -4.12
CA THR A 99 17.19 5.22 -5.56
C THR A 99 18.38 6.12 -5.86
N ARG A 100 18.51 7.26 -5.17
CA ARG A 100 19.65 8.17 -5.35
C ARG A 100 20.98 7.53 -4.93
N VAL A 101 21.00 6.78 -3.83
CA VAL A 101 22.19 6.06 -3.37
C VAL A 101 22.60 4.97 -4.36
N ILE A 102 21.63 4.18 -4.86
CA ILE A 102 21.88 3.11 -5.84
C ILE A 102 22.34 3.68 -7.18
N ALA A 103 21.74 4.79 -7.64
CA ALA A 103 22.13 5.45 -8.89
C ALA A 103 23.57 6.00 -8.84
N ASN A 104 24.06 6.39 -7.67
CA ASN A 104 25.46 6.79 -7.48
C ASN A 104 26.43 5.60 -7.56
N LEU A 105 25.97 4.37 -7.31
CA LEU A 105 26.78 3.15 -7.33
C LEU A 105 26.75 2.41 -8.68
N LEU A 106 25.60 2.43 -9.38
CA LEU A 106 25.46 1.90 -10.73
C LEU A 106 25.13 3.05 -11.69
N PHE A 107 26.13 3.50 -12.44
CA PHE A 107 25.92 4.35 -13.61
C PHE A 107 24.80 3.74 -14.47
N ARG A 108 23.77 4.55 -14.79
CA ARG A 108 22.74 4.27 -15.81
C ARG A 108 21.46 3.54 -15.36
N VAL A 109 21.02 3.65 -14.09
CA VAL A 109 19.59 3.44 -13.77
C VAL A 109 18.83 4.70 -14.24
N GLY A 110 18.32 4.63 -15.47
CA GLY A 110 17.55 5.70 -16.09
C GLY A 110 16.39 6.13 -15.20
N ALA A 111 16.32 7.45 -15.00
CA ALA A 111 15.23 8.26 -14.48
C ALA A 111 14.16 7.49 -13.66
N SER A 112 14.09 7.78 -12.37
CA SER A 112 12.92 7.55 -11.52
C SER A 112 11.64 7.80 -12.31
N ASP A 113 11.00 6.75 -12.84
CA ASP A 113 9.83 6.90 -13.70
C ASP A 113 8.73 7.59 -12.88
N PRO A 114 8.45 8.88 -13.11
CA PRO A 114 7.53 9.63 -12.26
C PRO A 114 6.14 8.99 -12.29
N LEU A 115 5.82 8.38 -13.43
CA LEU A 115 4.60 7.61 -13.64
C LEU A 115 4.45 6.45 -12.63
N THR A 116 5.53 5.72 -12.36
CA THR A 116 5.52 4.58 -11.42
C THR A 116 5.30 5.06 -9.99
N PHE A 117 5.95 6.15 -9.57
CA PHE A 117 5.75 6.74 -8.24
C PHE A 117 4.33 7.28 -8.05
N ILE A 118 3.77 7.95 -9.08
CA ILE A 118 2.39 8.44 -9.06
C ILE A 118 1.41 7.26 -9.02
N ALA A 119 1.59 6.25 -9.86
CA ALA A 119 0.72 5.08 -9.92
C ALA A 119 0.69 4.31 -8.59
N ILE A 120 1.86 4.06 -7.98
CA ILE A 120 1.96 3.37 -6.69
C ILE A 120 1.30 4.20 -5.58
N SER A 121 1.52 5.52 -5.57
CA SER A 121 0.92 6.41 -4.57
C SER A 121 -0.60 6.42 -4.66
N LEU A 122 -1.16 6.54 -5.87
CA LEU A 122 -2.61 6.44 -6.10
C LEU A 122 -3.16 5.08 -5.71
N LEU A 123 -2.46 4.00 -6.03
CA LEU A 123 -2.84 2.64 -5.66
C LEU A 123 -2.87 2.45 -4.13
N LEU A 124 -1.84 2.93 -3.42
CA LEU A 124 -1.78 2.86 -1.96
C LEU A 124 -2.88 3.71 -1.30
N ILE A 125 -3.14 4.91 -1.83
CA ILE A 125 -4.24 5.76 -1.36
C ILE A 125 -5.58 5.05 -1.56
N PHE A 126 -5.81 4.44 -2.72
CA PHE A 126 -7.03 3.71 -3.04
C PHE A 126 -7.23 2.49 -2.12
N VAL A 127 -6.18 1.68 -1.94
CA VAL A 127 -6.20 0.52 -1.04
C VAL A 127 -6.46 0.96 0.41
N SER A 128 -5.79 2.01 0.86
CA SER A 128 -6.01 2.57 2.20
C SER A 128 -7.44 3.07 2.40
N LEU A 129 -8.02 3.74 1.40
CA LEU A 129 -9.39 4.21 1.44
C LEU A 129 -10.36 3.04 1.60
N ILE A 130 -10.19 1.97 0.82
CA ILE A 130 -11.00 0.74 0.94
C ILE A 130 -10.82 0.10 2.32
N ALA A 131 -9.57 -0.04 2.78
CA ALA A 131 -9.24 -0.64 4.07
C ALA A 131 -9.82 0.16 5.25
N CYS A 132 -9.84 1.49 5.17
CA CYS A 132 -10.42 2.38 6.18
C CYS A 132 -11.95 2.44 6.12
N TYR A 133 -12.54 2.23 4.94
CA TYR A 133 -14.00 2.29 4.77
C TYR A 133 -14.72 1.14 5.48
N LEU A 134 -14.14 -0.07 5.48
CA LEU A 134 -14.71 -1.22 6.19
C LEU A 134 -14.91 -0.98 7.71
N PRO A 135 -13.88 -0.62 8.50
CA PRO A 135 -14.02 -0.37 9.93
C PRO A 135 -14.86 0.88 10.21
N ALA A 136 -14.78 1.92 9.36
CA ALA A 136 -15.63 3.11 9.49
C ALA A 136 -17.12 2.77 9.31
N ARG A 137 -17.45 1.92 8.33
CA ARG A 137 -18.82 1.44 8.11
C ARG A 137 -19.27 0.52 9.24
N ARG A 138 -18.37 -0.29 9.81
CA ARG A 138 -18.63 -1.09 11.02
C ARG A 138 -18.97 -0.17 12.20
N ALA A 139 -18.16 0.86 12.47
CA ALA A 139 -18.38 1.84 13.53
C ALA A 139 -19.74 2.54 13.42
N ALA A 140 -20.11 2.98 12.20
CA ALA A 140 -21.39 3.63 11.93
C ALA A 140 -22.62 2.68 12.04
N ARG A 141 -22.40 1.36 12.00
CA ARG A 141 -23.42 0.31 12.12
C ARG A 141 -23.51 -0.28 13.53
N LEU A 142 -22.53 -0.07 14.40
CA LEU A 142 -22.63 -0.43 15.81
C LEU A 142 -23.77 0.41 16.39
N ASN A 143 -24.93 -0.23 16.57
CA ASN A 143 -26.11 0.41 17.10
C ASN A 143 -25.80 0.89 18.54
N PRO A 144 -26.13 2.14 18.90
CA PRO A 144 -25.83 2.72 20.21
C PRO A 144 -26.49 2.00 21.39
N THR A 145 -27.38 1.04 21.14
CA THR A 145 -28.06 0.24 22.17
C THR A 145 -27.13 -0.74 22.88
N VAL A 146 -26.01 -1.17 22.26
CA VAL A 146 -25.06 -2.09 22.93
C VAL A 146 -24.12 -1.33 23.88
N ALA A 147 -23.83 -0.06 23.60
CA ALA A 147 -22.99 0.79 24.45
C ALA A 147 -23.65 1.17 25.78
N LEU A 148 -24.97 0.96 25.91
CA LEU A 148 -25.75 1.20 27.13
C LEU A 148 -26.02 -0.08 27.94
N ALA A 149 -25.71 -1.27 27.41
CA ALA A 149 -26.03 -2.55 28.05
C ALA A 149 -24.84 -3.17 28.82
N GLU A 150 -23.69 -2.50 28.85
CA GLU A 150 -22.50 -2.92 29.63
C GLU A 150 -22.37 -2.07 30.90
N ASN A 151 -23.45 -2.01 31.69
CA ASN A 151 -23.47 -1.46 33.04
C ASN A 151 -24.38 -2.30 33.94
#